data_AF-A0A1L8E8S5-F1
#
_entry.id   AF-A0A1L8E8S5-F1
#
_cell.length_a   1.000
_cell.length_b   1.000
_cell.length_c   1.000
_cell.angle_alpha   90.00
_cell.angle_beta   90.00
_cell.angle_gamma   90.00
#
_symmetry.space_group_name_H-M   'P 1'
#
loop_
_entity.id
_entity.type
_entity.pdbx_description
1 polymer ?
#
loop_
_entity_poly.entity_id
_entity_poly.type
_entity_poly.pdbx_seq_one_letter_code
_entity_poly.pdbx_strand_id
1 'polypeptide(L)'
;LVLPPLIGSAYQLEIRNCKSLTIESNALKDTQHLHKITFKNVDDLVLNQYALSLPDYSSSTPLILSFEKVKVKLIDSLAINGQIEEITFIDSYLETVRPFAFNILKNNALRFTMDKVRIHRIDPQAFKKLVVEKIDIHDCIFLTNVPSKTFYDIEVTDSFSLNNVRFRTVHSKAFSFKMISKLTVANNYFEAVDAEWLEAFVTKSPQIRDNYFGNTSDIAFKAIRVHRDYGSSEKLELRFSNNTVHFPYDVQPLEFNNELTLNIKQLQYDNPYPCTDYDTNLQPPRPRTEFFNHYQHNIFFRQQADTSSSHSHSKENFKALHEIVAGDCKRFSYWIYIIIGIAILIVVIALIVAIACWHVSKKRKAKRKMDIIQPEPRTYKETQIVYQIENAGLLKTDF
;
A
#
# COMPACT_ATOMS: atom_id res chain seq x y z
N LEU A 1 -36.65 11.94 22.39
CA LEU A 1 -37.96 11.27 22.24
C LEU A 1 -37.73 9.77 22.37
N VAL A 2 -38.62 9.03 23.00
CA VAL A 2 -38.50 7.56 23.11
C VAL A 2 -39.62 6.95 22.27
N LEU A 3 -39.31 5.95 21.44
CA LEU A 3 -40.34 5.20 20.73
C LEU A 3 -41.13 4.38 21.77
N PRO A 4 -42.44 4.64 21.97
CA PRO A 4 -43.22 3.83 22.87
C PRO A 4 -43.31 2.39 22.35
N PRO A 5 -43.52 1.39 23.24
CA PRO A 5 -43.80 0.03 22.81
C PRO A 5 -44.98 0.01 21.84
N LEU A 6 -44.78 -0.58 20.67
CA LEU A 6 -45.80 -0.70 19.65
C LEU A 6 -46.51 -2.04 19.81
N ILE A 7 -47.84 -1.98 19.89
CA ILE A 7 -48.72 -3.14 20.09
C ILE A 7 -49.72 -3.19 18.94
N GLY A 8 -49.94 -4.38 18.38
CA GLY A 8 -50.95 -4.62 17.35
C GLY A 8 -50.34 -4.99 16.01
N SER A 9 -51.08 -4.79 14.92
CA SER A 9 -50.65 -5.14 13.56
C SER A 9 -50.30 -3.88 12.78
N ALA A 10 -49.09 -3.82 12.24
CA ALA A 10 -48.65 -2.73 11.38
C ALA A 10 -47.75 -3.30 10.28
N TYR A 11 -47.97 -2.92 9.04
CA TYR A 11 -47.11 -3.37 7.93
C TYR A 11 -45.86 -2.50 7.76
N GLN A 12 -46.01 -1.19 7.99
CA GLN A 12 -44.96 -0.20 7.82
C GLN A 12 -44.94 0.77 9.00
N LEU A 13 -43.74 1.04 9.51
CA LEU A 13 -43.46 2.07 10.49
C LEU A 13 -42.58 3.14 9.86
N GLU A 14 -42.97 4.39 10.00
CA GLU A 14 -42.22 5.51 9.47
C GLU A 14 -42.04 6.59 10.53
N ILE A 15 -40.78 6.90 10.82
CA ILE A 15 -40.39 7.85 11.85
C ILE A 15 -39.59 8.96 11.17
N ARG A 16 -40.12 10.18 11.22
CA ARG A 16 -39.50 11.33 10.52
C ARG A 16 -39.30 12.56 11.40
N ASN A 17 -38.35 13.40 10.99
CA ASN A 17 -38.13 14.75 11.51
C ASN A 17 -38.00 14.79 13.04
N CYS A 18 -37.21 13.87 13.58
CA CYS A 18 -36.96 13.76 15.02
C CYS A 18 -35.59 14.35 15.36
N LYS A 19 -35.54 15.34 16.24
CA LYS A 19 -34.27 15.87 16.75
C LYS A 19 -33.49 14.82 17.56
N SER A 20 -34.19 13.98 18.31
CA SER A 20 -33.57 12.88 19.06
C SER A 20 -34.59 11.79 19.28
N LEU A 21 -34.21 10.55 18.98
CA LEU A 21 -35.02 9.35 19.09
C LEU A 21 -34.21 8.22 19.72
N THR A 22 -34.74 7.64 20.79
CA THR A 22 -34.23 6.43 21.40
C THR A 22 -35.24 5.31 21.21
N ILE A 23 -34.81 4.18 20.69
CA ILE A 23 -35.60 2.96 20.65
C ILE A 23 -35.06 2.04 21.75
N GLU A 24 -35.90 1.85 22.76
CA GLU A 24 -35.60 0.97 23.88
C GLU A 24 -35.69 -0.50 23.48
N SER A 25 -35.12 -1.36 24.30
CA SER A 25 -35.15 -2.80 24.11
C SER A 25 -36.58 -3.32 23.93
N ASN A 26 -36.79 -4.16 22.93
CA ASN A 26 -38.06 -4.85 22.68
C ASN A 26 -39.25 -3.92 22.38
N ALA A 27 -39.01 -2.67 21.93
CA ALA A 27 -40.07 -1.72 21.59
C ALA A 27 -41.04 -2.25 20.51
N LEU A 28 -40.60 -3.21 19.69
CA LEU A 28 -41.38 -3.80 18.59
C LEU A 28 -41.88 -5.22 18.89
N LYS A 29 -41.70 -5.73 20.13
CA LYS A 29 -41.98 -7.13 20.47
C LYS A 29 -43.43 -7.52 20.25
N ASP A 30 -44.38 -6.62 20.49
CA ASP A 30 -45.80 -6.93 20.35
C ASP A 30 -46.39 -6.43 19.02
N THR A 31 -45.52 -6.06 18.07
CA THR A 31 -45.91 -5.63 16.73
C THR A 31 -45.91 -6.82 15.76
N GLN A 32 -47.05 -7.07 15.13
CA GLN A 32 -47.24 -8.14 14.15
C GLN A 32 -47.24 -7.60 12.72
N HIS A 33 -46.80 -8.45 11.77
CA HIS A 33 -46.78 -8.17 10.33
C HIS A 33 -45.89 -6.99 9.88
N LEU A 34 -45.01 -6.50 10.75
CA LEU A 34 -44.11 -5.39 10.42
C LEU A 34 -43.07 -5.87 9.40
N HIS A 35 -43.09 -5.24 8.23
CA HIS A 35 -42.23 -5.58 7.12
C HIS A 35 -41.27 -4.44 6.78
N LYS A 36 -41.61 -3.18 7.09
CA LYS A 36 -40.74 -2.04 6.76
C LYS A 36 -40.66 -1.01 7.87
N ILE A 37 -39.45 -0.57 8.19
CA ILE A 37 -39.19 0.57 9.08
C ILE A 37 -38.34 1.59 8.34
N THR A 38 -38.81 2.83 8.29
CA THR A 38 -38.09 3.94 7.65
C THR A 38 -37.84 5.04 8.68
N PHE A 39 -36.55 5.37 8.87
CA PHE A 39 -36.08 6.52 9.62
C PHE A 39 -35.67 7.61 8.64
N LYS A 40 -36.27 8.80 8.74
CA LYS A 40 -35.99 9.91 7.81
C LYS A 40 -35.77 11.22 8.54
N ASN A 41 -34.65 11.90 8.28
CA ASN A 41 -34.30 13.16 8.94
C ASN A 41 -34.34 13.02 10.49
N VAL A 42 -33.49 12.16 11.03
CA VAL A 42 -33.37 11.95 12.48
C VAL A 42 -31.97 12.33 12.93
N ASP A 43 -31.85 13.37 13.76
CA ASP A 43 -30.55 13.97 14.09
C ASP A 43 -29.76 13.20 15.15
N ASP A 44 -30.43 12.48 16.05
CA ASP A 44 -29.79 11.66 17.08
C ASP A 44 -30.61 10.39 17.32
N LEU A 45 -30.30 9.33 16.57
CA LEU A 45 -30.90 7.99 16.75
C LEU A 45 -30.04 7.12 17.66
N VAL A 46 -30.64 6.58 18.71
CA VAL A 46 -30.04 5.56 19.58
C VAL A 46 -30.87 4.28 19.49
N LEU A 47 -30.23 3.20 19.06
CA LEU A 47 -30.79 1.87 19.04
C LEU A 47 -30.15 1.06 20.17
N ASN A 48 -30.89 0.87 21.26
CA ASN A 48 -30.44 0.03 22.37
C ASN A 48 -30.48 -1.47 21.98
N GLN A 49 -29.91 -2.31 22.83
CA GLN A 49 -29.93 -3.76 22.64
C GLN A 49 -31.35 -4.27 22.37
N TYR A 50 -31.55 -5.08 21.33
CA TYR A 50 -32.85 -5.58 20.86
C TYR A 50 -33.89 -4.50 20.50
N ALA A 51 -33.47 -3.28 20.15
CA ALA A 51 -34.35 -2.20 19.73
C ALA A 51 -35.22 -2.56 18.52
N LEU A 52 -34.59 -3.13 17.48
CA LEU A 52 -35.22 -3.55 16.23
C LEU A 52 -35.25 -5.08 16.16
N SER A 53 -35.82 -5.70 17.20
CA SER A 53 -36.07 -7.14 17.25
C SER A 53 -37.56 -7.40 17.12
N LEU A 54 -37.93 -8.24 16.15
CA LEU A 54 -39.27 -8.80 16.05
C LEU A 54 -39.30 -10.21 16.68
N PRO A 55 -40.45 -10.68 17.16
CA PRO A 55 -40.57 -12.05 17.65
C PRO A 55 -40.40 -13.07 16.52
N ASP A 56 -39.73 -14.18 16.82
CA ASP A 56 -39.62 -15.35 15.97
C ASP A 56 -40.96 -16.12 15.93
N TYR A 57 -42.02 -15.49 15.42
CA TYR A 57 -43.17 -16.25 14.95
C TYR A 57 -42.78 -16.91 13.63
N SER A 58 -43.17 -18.17 13.43
CA SER A 58 -42.90 -18.97 12.23
C SER A 58 -43.44 -18.36 10.92
N SER A 59 -44.12 -17.22 10.98
CA SER A 59 -44.69 -16.45 9.87
C SER A 59 -44.25 -14.98 9.86
N SER A 60 -43.19 -14.61 10.57
CA SER A 60 -42.69 -13.22 10.56
C SER A 60 -42.21 -12.85 9.16
N THR A 61 -42.77 -11.77 8.62
CA THR A 61 -42.29 -11.16 7.38
C THR A 61 -40.88 -10.60 7.59
N PRO A 62 -39.90 -10.92 6.73
CA PRO A 62 -38.56 -10.34 6.80
C PRO A 62 -38.63 -8.81 6.84
N LEU A 63 -37.78 -8.17 7.65
CA LEU A 63 -37.83 -6.72 7.87
C LEU A 63 -36.93 -5.97 6.89
N ILE A 64 -37.44 -4.88 6.33
CA ILE A 64 -36.71 -3.90 5.53
C ILE A 64 -36.42 -2.68 6.40
N LEU A 65 -35.15 -2.35 6.58
CA LEU A 65 -34.68 -1.22 7.36
C LEU A 65 -34.09 -0.15 6.44
N SER A 66 -34.63 1.07 6.51
CA SER A 66 -34.12 2.21 5.75
C SER A 66 -33.82 3.39 6.67
N PHE A 67 -32.59 3.90 6.57
CA PHE A 67 -32.10 5.07 7.29
C PHE A 67 -31.70 6.13 6.26
N GLU A 68 -32.53 7.16 6.11
CA GLU A 68 -32.32 8.26 5.15
C GLU A 68 -32.06 9.56 5.91
N LYS A 69 -30.87 10.15 5.73
CA LYS A 69 -30.49 11.40 6.43
C LYS A 69 -30.61 11.25 7.95
N VAL A 70 -30.02 10.19 8.47
CA VAL A 70 -30.05 9.87 9.90
C VAL A 70 -28.65 9.96 10.48
N LYS A 71 -28.53 10.63 11.63
CA LYS A 71 -27.35 10.55 12.48
C LYS A 71 -27.62 9.53 13.60
N VAL A 72 -27.07 8.34 13.41
CA VAL A 72 -27.13 7.24 14.35
C VAL A 72 -26.00 7.39 15.36
N LYS A 73 -26.35 7.82 16.57
CA LYS A 73 -25.41 8.00 17.67
C LYS A 73 -24.87 6.65 18.18
N LEU A 74 -25.74 5.64 18.25
CA LEU A 74 -25.38 4.33 18.75
C LEU A 74 -26.24 3.25 18.09
N ILE A 75 -25.58 2.22 17.57
CA ILE A 75 -26.17 0.91 17.33
C ILE A 75 -25.53 -0.03 18.35
N ASP A 76 -26.30 -0.38 19.38
CA ASP A 76 -25.82 -1.23 20.46
C ASP A 76 -25.72 -2.71 20.01
N SER A 77 -25.10 -3.54 20.83
CA SER A 77 -25.00 -4.97 20.59
C SER A 77 -26.39 -5.59 20.45
N LEU A 78 -26.59 -6.41 19.41
CA LEU A 78 -27.86 -7.07 19.08
C LEU A 78 -29.04 -6.10 18.89
N ALA A 79 -28.77 -4.83 18.59
CA ALA A 79 -29.82 -3.84 18.35
C ALA A 79 -30.69 -4.19 17.14
N ILE A 80 -30.10 -4.73 16.07
CA ILE A 80 -30.79 -5.22 14.88
C ILE A 80 -30.72 -6.75 14.89
N ASN A 81 -31.85 -7.39 15.19
CA ASN A 81 -31.91 -8.82 15.46
C ASN A 81 -33.16 -9.47 14.83
N GLY A 82 -32.98 -10.64 14.20
CA GLY A 82 -34.08 -11.43 13.64
C GLY A 82 -34.00 -11.61 12.13
N GLN A 83 -35.15 -11.81 11.48
CA GLN A 83 -35.24 -11.97 10.02
C GLN A 83 -35.23 -10.60 9.34
N ILE A 84 -34.10 -10.23 8.76
CA ILE A 84 -33.92 -8.97 8.04
C ILE A 84 -33.71 -9.27 6.56
N GLU A 85 -34.44 -8.59 5.70
CA GLU A 85 -34.34 -8.69 4.25
C GLU A 85 -33.32 -7.69 3.70
N GLU A 86 -33.46 -6.43 4.08
CA GLU A 86 -32.63 -5.35 3.56
C GLU A 86 -32.28 -4.35 4.66
N ILE A 87 -31.04 -3.87 4.62
CA ILE A 87 -30.58 -2.74 5.44
C ILE A 87 -29.95 -1.71 4.52
N THR A 88 -30.49 -0.50 4.55
CA THR A 88 -30.05 0.60 3.70
C THR A 88 -29.77 1.84 4.54
N PHE A 89 -28.56 2.39 4.41
CA PHE A 89 -28.17 3.69 4.95
C PHE A 89 -27.87 4.64 3.80
N ILE A 90 -28.56 5.78 3.74
CA ILE A 90 -28.40 6.81 2.71
C ILE A 90 -28.16 8.15 3.37
N ASP A 91 -27.09 8.85 2.96
CA ASP A 91 -26.76 10.22 3.41
C ASP A 91 -26.74 10.34 4.95
N SER A 92 -26.21 9.31 5.61
CA SER A 92 -26.32 9.10 7.05
C SER A 92 -24.96 9.20 7.76
N TYR A 93 -24.99 9.43 9.07
CA TYR A 93 -23.81 9.45 9.92
C TYR A 93 -23.91 8.36 10.98
N LEU A 94 -22.94 7.44 11.03
CA LEU A 94 -22.86 6.39 12.04
C LEU A 94 -21.77 6.76 13.04
N GLU A 95 -22.13 7.13 14.26
CA GLU A 95 -21.18 7.56 15.28
C GLU A 95 -20.50 6.36 15.95
N THR A 96 -21.26 5.39 16.46
CA THR A 96 -20.73 4.17 17.08
C THR A 96 -21.56 2.96 16.71
N VAL A 97 -20.91 1.93 16.18
CA VAL A 97 -21.48 0.59 15.97
C VAL A 97 -20.75 -0.41 16.85
N ARG A 98 -21.49 -1.02 17.79
CA ARG A 98 -20.95 -1.97 18.77
C ARG A 98 -20.74 -3.36 18.17
N PRO A 99 -19.96 -4.24 18.84
CA PRO A 99 -19.84 -5.64 18.45
C PRO A 99 -21.21 -6.32 18.39
N PHE A 100 -21.42 -7.21 17.43
CA PHE A 100 -22.67 -7.95 17.23
C PHE A 100 -23.91 -7.05 17.05
N ALA A 101 -23.73 -5.80 16.61
CA ALA A 101 -24.84 -4.88 16.36
C ALA A 101 -25.91 -5.47 15.42
N PHE A 102 -25.47 -6.31 14.48
CA PHE A 102 -26.32 -7.00 13.52
C PHE A 102 -26.27 -8.50 13.76
N ASN A 103 -27.42 -9.08 14.09
CA ASN A 103 -27.60 -10.54 14.20
C ASN A 103 -28.79 -10.96 13.33
N ILE A 104 -28.50 -11.25 12.06
CA ILE A 104 -29.52 -11.56 11.06
C ILE A 104 -29.63 -13.07 10.92
N LEU A 105 -30.86 -13.60 11.01
CA LEU A 105 -31.12 -15.02 10.81
C LEU A 105 -30.89 -15.42 9.36
N LYS A 106 -30.26 -16.59 9.16
CA LYS A 106 -29.89 -17.10 7.84
C LYS A 106 -31.12 -17.26 6.95
N ASN A 107 -30.95 -16.96 5.66
CA ASN A 107 -31.81 -17.27 4.49
C ASN A 107 -32.59 -16.11 3.87
N ASN A 108 -32.73 -14.95 4.52
CA ASN A 108 -33.63 -13.89 4.02
C ASN A 108 -32.93 -12.57 3.67
N ALA A 109 -31.67 -12.36 4.06
CA ALA A 109 -31.02 -11.09 3.82
C ALA A 109 -30.57 -10.97 2.35
N LEU A 110 -31.25 -10.12 1.60
CA LEU A 110 -30.96 -9.84 0.20
C LEU A 110 -29.87 -8.79 0.08
N ARG A 111 -29.98 -7.68 0.81
CA ARG A 111 -29.13 -6.52 0.53
C ARG A 111 -28.68 -5.76 1.77
N PHE A 112 -27.39 -5.41 1.77
CA PHE A 112 -26.82 -4.42 2.66
C PHE A 112 -26.23 -3.26 1.85
N THR A 113 -26.76 -2.05 2.04
CA THR A 113 -26.34 -0.87 1.27
C THR A 113 -25.94 0.28 2.18
N MET A 114 -24.79 0.89 1.87
CA MET A 114 -24.36 2.18 2.40
C MET A 114 -24.05 3.12 1.24
N ASP A 115 -24.80 4.22 1.14
CA ASP A 115 -24.60 5.30 0.17
C ASP A 115 -24.37 6.63 0.90
N LYS A 116 -23.27 7.33 0.59
CA LYS A 116 -22.94 8.64 1.19
C LYS A 116 -22.92 8.60 2.71
N VAL A 117 -22.48 7.49 3.29
CA VAL A 117 -22.42 7.32 4.75
C VAL A 117 -21.08 7.77 5.29
N ARG A 118 -21.12 8.55 6.37
CA ARG A 118 -19.92 8.87 7.17
C ARG A 118 -19.92 8.00 8.41
N ILE A 119 -18.88 7.20 8.57
CA ILE A 119 -18.71 6.27 9.67
C ILE A 119 -17.63 6.82 10.59
N HIS A 120 -17.98 7.09 11.84
CA HIS A 120 -16.99 7.46 12.84
C HIS A 120 -16.30 6.23 13.40
N ARG A 121 -16.96 5.44 14.25
CA ARG A 121 -16.36 4.27 14.89
C ARG A 121 -17.19 3.00 14.65
N ILE A 122 -16.51 1.93 14.23
CA ILE A 122 -17.06 0.58 14.21
C ILE A 122 -16.14 -0.32 15.04
N ASP A 123 -16.72 -0.99 16.02
CA ASP A 123 -15.99 -1.95 16.85
C ASP A 123 -15.78 -3.29 16.12
N PRO A 124 -14.77 -4.10 16.51
CA PRO A 124 -14.60 -5.45 15.99
C PRO A 124 -15.87 -6.29 16.12
N GLN A 125 -16.12 -7.15 15.14
CA GLN A 125 -17.27 -8.06 15.07
C GLN A 125 -18.63 -7.36 15.05
N ALA A 126 -18.70 -6.07 14.68
CA ALA A 126 -19.96 -5.36 14.48
C ALA A 126 -20.87 -6.10 13.49
N PHE A 127 -20.30 -6.61 12.40
CA PHE A 127 -20.96 -7.46 11.42
C PHE A 127 -20.38 -8.86 11.51
N LYS A 128 -21.11 -9.80 12.10
CA LYS A 128 -20.63 -11.17 12.31
C LYS A 128 -21.61 -12.20 11.76
N LYS A 129 -21.09 -13.21 11.04
CA LYS A 129 -21.89 -14.35 10.56
C LYS A 129 -23.09 -13.93 9.69
N LEU A 130 -22.95 -12.80 9.02
CA LEU A 130 -23.96 -12.26 8.12
C LEU A 130 -23.95 -13.09 6.82
N VAL A 131 -25.12 -13.52 6.37
CA VAL A 131 -25.30 -14.18 5.08
C VAL A 131 -26.22 -13.30 4.25
N VAL A 132 -25.69 -12.70 3.19
CA VAL A 132 -26.39 -11.74 2.33
C VAL A 132 -26.18 -12.03 0.86
N GLU A 133 -27.13 -11.64 -0.01
CA GLU A 133 -26.92 -11.76 -1.45
C GLU A 133 -25.96 -10.68 -1.97
N LYS A 134 -26.18 -9.42 -1.55
CA LYS A 134 -25.44 -8.25 -2.03
C LYS A 134 -24.98 -7.34 -0.91
N ILE A 135 -23.76 -6.86 -1.03
CA ILE A 135 -23.21 -5.77 -0.20
C ILE A 135 -22.70 -4.68 -1.13
N ASP A 136 -23.30 -3.50 -1.04
CA ASP A 136 -22.92 -2.32 -1.82
C ASP A 136 -22.54 -1.19 -0.87
N ILE A 137 -21.25 -0.82 -0.87
CA ILE A 137 -20.75 0.30 -0.08
C ILE A 137 -20.17 1.30 -1.07
N HIS A 138 -20.83 2.45 -1.22
CA HIS A 138 -20.37 3.49 -2.12
C HIS A 138 -20.46 4.91 -1.56
N ASP A 139 -19.55 5.76 -2.03
CA ASP A 139 -19.48 7.19 -1.65
C ASP A 139 -19.31 7.41 -0.13
N CYS A 140 -18.73 6.43 0.57
CA CYS A 140 -18.63 6.42 2.03
C CYS A 140 -17.27 6.95 2.54
N ILE A 141 -17.25 7.42 3.79
CA ILE A 141 -16.03 7.91 4.45
C ILE A 141 -15.91 7.29 5.85
N PHE A 142 -14.83 6.56 6.08
CA PHE A 142 -14.45 6.05 7.41
C PHE A 142 -13.51 7.06 8.08
N LEU A 143 -13.99 7.68 9.16
CA LEU A 143 -13.29 8.75 9.87
C LEU A 143 -12.28 8.21 10.89
N THR A 144 -12.38 6.94 11.29
CA THR A 144 -11.36 6.25 12.10
C THR A 144 -10.86 5.01 11.39
N ASN A 145 -9.87 4.34 11.99
CA ASN A 145 -9.36 3.07 11.50
C ASN A 145 -10.47 2.01 11.52
N VAL A 146 -10.43 1.10 10.54
CA VAL A 146 -11.29 -0.08 10.49
C VAL A 146 -10.55 -1.22 11.18
N PRO A 147 -10.98 -1.66 12.36
CA PRO A 147 -10.27 -2.68 13.10
C PRO A 147 -10.39 -4.07 12.46
N SER A 148 -9.50 -4.98 12.88
CA SER A 148 -9.58 -6.38 12.49
C SER A 148 -10.94 -6.98 12.86
N LYS A 149 -11.45 -7.87 12.00
CA LYS A 149 -12.71 -8.58 12.20
C LYS A 149 -13.94 -7.67 12.28
N THR A 150 -13.93 -6.46 11.74
CA THR A 150 -15.14 -5.61 11.66
C THR A 150 -16.27 -6.32 10.90
N PHE A 151 -15.94 -6.83 9.71
CA PHE A 151 -16.78 -7.70 8.91
C PHE A 151 -16.21 -9.11 9.02
N TYR A 152 -16.77 -9.93 9.91
CA TYR A 152 -16.19 -11.22 10.26
C TYR A 152 -17.13 -12.37 9.92
N ASP A 153 -16.59 -13.36 9.22
CA ASP A 153 -17.30 -14.61 8.93
C ASP A 153 -18.54 -14.38 8.04
N ILE A 154 -18.44 -13.47 7.06
CA ILE A 154 -19.56 -13.06 6.21
C ILE A 154 -19.63 -13.93 4.93
N GLU A 155 -20.83 -14.29 4.50
CA GLU A 155 -21.09 -14.96 3.22
C GLU A 155 -21.87 -14.01 2.30
N VAL A 156 -21.35 -13.76 1.10
CA VAL A 156 -21.96 -12.92 0.06
C VAL A 156 -22.23 -13.75 -1.19
N THR A 157 -23.48 -14.12 -1.41
CA THR A 157 -23.81 -15.15 -2.42
C THR A 157 -23.83 -14.63 -3.85
N ASP A 158 -23.98 -13.32 -4.09
CA ASP A 158 -23.91 -12.73 -5.43
C ASP A 158 -22.76 -11.73 -5.60
N SER A 159 -22.79 -10.58 -4.90
CA SER A 159 -21.76 -9.56 -5.13
C SER A 159 -21.44 -8.67 -3.93
N PHE A 160 -20.14 -8.41 -3.76
CA PHE A 160 -19.60 -7.40 -2.86
C PHE A 160 -18.95 -6.30 -3.71
N SER A 161 -19.41 -5.06 -3.52
CA SER A 161 -18.94 -3.87 -4.23
C SER A 161 -18.50 -2.80 -3.23
N LEU A 162 -17.24 -2.40 -3.33
CA LEU A 162 -16.65 -1.30 -2.58
C LEU A 162 -16.20 -0.22 -3.56
N ASN A 163 -16.93 0.90 -3.64
CA ASN A 163 -16.73 1.90 -4.68
C ASN A 163 -16.68 3.33 -4.16
N ASN A 164 -15.66 4.12 -4.53
CA ASN A 164 -15.55 5.52 -4.10
C ASN A 164 -15.60 5.70 -2.57
N VAL A 165 -14.89 4.83 -1.84
CA VAL A 165 -14.81 4.86 -0.38
C VAL A 165 -13.46 5.39 0.08
N ARG A 166 -13.48 6.24 1.11
CA ARG A 166 -12.27 6.77 1.75
C ARG A 166 -12.06 6.11 3.12
N PHE A 167 -10.92 5.48 3.30
CA PHE A 167 -10.45 4.87 4.54
C PHE A 167 -9.25 5.62 5.11
N ARG A 168 -9.14 5.61 6.45
CA ARG A 168 -7.86 5.80 7.15
C ARG A 168 -7.04 4.50 7.04
N THR A 169 -6.70 3.88 8.16
CA THR A 169 -6.06 2.57 8.19
C THR A 169 -7.10 1.45 8.17
N VAL A 170 -6.92 0.45 7.31
CA VAL A 170 -7.69 -0.80 7.33
C VAL A 170 -6.78 -1.91 7.83
N HIS A 171 -7.11 -2.44 9.01
CA HIS A 171 -6.30 -3.45 9.67
C HIS A 171 -6.48 -4.84 9.05
N SER A 172 -5.55 -5.75 9.36
CA SER A 172 -5.56 -7.13 8.88
C SER A 172 -6.90 -7.81 9.14
N LYS A 173 -7.44 -8.48 8.12
CA LYS A 173 -8.73 -9.18 8.18
C LYS A 173 -9.88 -8.32 8.72
N ALA A 174 -9.84 -7.01 8.49
CA ALA A 174 -10.98 -6.13 8.75
C ALA A 174 -12.22 -6.60 7.98
N PHE A 175 -11.99 -7.09 6.76
CA PHE A 175 -12.97 -7.75 5.92
C PHE A 175 -12.60 -9.24 5.77
N SER A 176 -13.38 -10.12 6.39
CA SER A 176 -13.19 -11.57 6.36
C SER A 176 -14.49 -12.23 5.90
N PHE A 177 -14.47 -12.68 4.65
CA PHE A 177 -15.60 -13.32 3.99
C PHE A 177 -15.30 -14.80 3.79
N LYS A 178 -16.23 -15.66 4.19
CA LYS A 178 -16.19 -17.11 3.92
C LYS A 178 -16.40 -17.43 2.45
N MET A 179 -17.23 -16.64 1.78
CA MET A 179 -17.57 -16.83 0.38
C MET A 179 -18.02 -15.48 -0.19
N ILE A 180 -17.54 -15.15 -1.38
CA ILE A 180 -18.03 -14.04 -2.20
C ILE A 180 -18.18 -14.55 -3.63
N SER A 181 -19.34 -14.39 -4.25
CA SER A 181 -19.45 -14.76 -5.67
C SER A 181 -18.65 -13.81 -6.57
N LYS A 182 -18.99 -12.52 -6.57
CA LYS A 182 -18.27 -11.47 -7.29
C LYS A 182 -17.70 -10.40 -6.36
N LEU A 183 -16.39 -10.19 -6.41
CA LEU A 183 -15.67 -9.15 -5.65
C LEU A 183 -15.27 -7.98 -6.56
N THR A 184 -15.71 -6.77 -6.22
CA THR A 184 -15.31 -5.52 -6.89
C THR A 184 -14.83 -4.48 -5.88
N VAL A 185 -13.60 -4.00 -6.04
CA VAL A 185 -12.99 -2.92 -5.25
C VAL A 185 -12.52 -1.83 -6.22
N ALA A 186 -13.23 -0.71 -6.30
CA ALA A 186 -13.00 0.31 -7.30
C ALA A 186 -12.96 1.75 -6.74
N ASN A 187 -12.11 2.61 -7.31
CA ASN A 187 -12.11 4.05 -7.01
C ASN A 187 -11.93 4.41 -5.53
N ASN A 188 -11.31 3.55 -4.72
CA ASN A 188 -11.18 3.78 -3.28
C ASN A 188 -9.85 4.46 -2.93
N TYR A 189 -9.85 5.15 -1.80
CA TYR A 189 -8.66 5.75 -1.20
C TYR A 189 -8.42 5.11 0.16
N PHE A 190 -7.26 4.50 0.34
CA PHE A 190 -6.80 3.96 1.61
C PHE A 190 -5.57 4.75 2.07
N GLU A 191 -5.62 5.34 3.26
CA GLU A 191 -4.43 5.98 3.86
C GLU A 191 -3.36 4.93 4.21
N ALA A 192 -3.79 3.78 4.74
CA ALA A 192 -2.94 2.62 4.99
C ALA A 192 -3.73 1.31 4.93
N VAL A 193 -3.10 0.23 4.48
CA VAL A 193 -3.65 -1.14 4.49
C VAL A 193 -2.63 -2.12 5.04
N ASP A 194 -3.04 -2.86 6.06
CA ASP A 194 -2.22 -3.92 6.65
C ASP A 194 -2.24 -5.19 5.79
N ALA A 195 -1.37 -6.14 6.15
CA ALA A 195 -1.33 -7.49 5.58
C ALA A 195 -2.72 -8.14 5.58
N GLU A 196 -3.11 -8.76 4.47
CA GLU A 196 -4.37 -9.53 4.37
C GLU A 196 -5.61 -8.77 4.90
N TRP A 197 -5.71 -7.46 4.67
CA TRP A 197 -6.83 -6.64 5.14
C TRP A 197 -8.20 -7.15 4.62
N LEU A 198 -8.18 -7.75 3.42
CA LEU A 198 -9.30 -8.41 2.76
C LEU A 198 -9.01 -9.90 2.59
N GLU A 199 -9.65 -10.71 3.42
CA GLU A 199 -9.72 -12.17 3.28
C GLU A 199 -11.02 -12.53 2.58
N ALA A 200 -10.92 -13.09 1.38
CA ALA A 200 -12.07 -13.38 0.53
C ALA A 200 -11.86 -14.68 -0.23
N PHE A 201 -12.83 -15.58 -0.16
CA PHE A 201 -12.89 -16.79 -0.99
C PHE A 201 -13.88 -16.56 -2.14
N VAL A 202 -13.38 -16.39 -3.36
CA VAL A 202 -14.18 -15.98 -4.52
C VAL A 202 -14.58 -17.15 -5.42
N THR A 203 -15.77 -17.10 -6.03
CA THR A 203 -16.17 -18.07 -7.08
C THR A 203 -16.15 -17.50 -8.50
N LYS A 204 -16.05 -16.17 -8.65
CA LYS A 204 -15.86 -15.48 -9.94
C LYS A 204 -14.63 -14.58 -9.87
N SER A 205 -14.14 -14.17 -11.05
CA SER A 205 -12.97 -13.30 -11.20
C SER A 205 -13.08 -12.00 -10.39
N PRO A 206 -12.20 -11.77 -9.39
CA PRO A 206 -12.18 -10.55 -8.62
C PRO A 206 -11.61 -9.37 -9.42
N GLN A 207 -12.13 -8.17 -9.17
CA GLN A 207 -11.69 -6.94 -9.83
C GLN A 207 -11.28 -5.90 -8.80
N ILE A 208 -10.02 -5.45 -8.88
CA ILE A 208 -9.47 -4.38 -8.05
C ILE A 208 -8.90 -3.32 -8.99
N ARG A 209 -9.52 -2.14 -9.05
CA ARG A 209 -9.12 -1.12 -10.01
C ARG A 209 -9.27 0.31 -9.54
N ASP A 210 -8.48 1.21 -10.10
CA ASP A 210 -8.62 2.65 -9.88
C ASP A 210 -8.49 3.05 -8.39
N ASN A 211 -7.79 2.25 -7.58
CA ASN A 211 -7.63 2.52 -6.15
C ASN A 211 -6.27 3.17 -5.86
N TYR A 212 -6.24 3.98 -4.81
CA TYR A 212 -5.02 4.45 -4.17
C TYR A 212 -4.84 3.73 -2.84
N PHE A 213 -3.79 2.94 -2.72
CA PHE A 213 -3.35 2.32 -1.47
C PHE A 213 -2.12 3.08 -0.97
N GLY A 214 -2.26 3.79 0.15
CA GLY A 214 -1.17 4.46 0.87
C GLY A 214 -0.24 3.44 1.51
N ASN A 215 0.17 3.61 2.77
CA ASN A 215 1.11 2.67 3.41
C ASN A 215 0.60 1.22 3.33
N THR A 216 1.22 0.42 2.45
CA THR A 216 0.71 -0.90 2.03
C THR A 216 1.71 -1.99 2.38
N SER A 217 1.21 -3.11 2.90
CA SER A 217 1.98 -4.36 3.02
C SER A 217 2.09 -5.08 1.67
N ASP A 218 3.24 -5.68 1.42
CA ASP A 218 3.53 -6.61 0.32
C ASP A 218 2.49 -7.74 0.19
N ILE A 219 2.00 -8.28 1.30
CA ILE A 219 1.00 -9.36 1.35
C ILE A 219 -0.45 -8.86 1.50
N ALA A 220 -0.74 -7.58 1.20
CA ALA A 220 -2.08 -7.00 1.36
C ALA A 220 -3.19 -7.74 0.59
N PHE A 221 -2.87 -8.35 -0.56
CA PHE A 221 -3.85 -9.01 -1.44
C PHE A 221 -3.76 -10.55 -1.45
N LYS A 222 -2.84 -11.13 -0.64
CA LYS A 222 -2.55 -12.57 -0.62
C LYS A 222 -3.71 -13.44 -0.11
N ALA A 223 -4.60 -12.85 0.70
CA ALA A 223 -5.77 -13.53 1.27
C ALA A 223 -7.00 -13.56 0.35
N ILE A 224 -6.89 -13.11 -0.90
CA ILE A 224 -7.90 -13.35 -1.92
C ILE A 224 -7.63 -14.71 -2.55
N ARG A 225 -8.55 -15.65 -2.38
CA ARG A 225 -8.38 -17.08 -2.71
C ARG A 225 -9.58 -17.60 -3.49
N VAL A 226 -9.43 -18.74 -4.13
CA VAL A 226 -10.55 -19.40 -4.82
C VAL A 226 -11.38 -20.16 -3.78
N HIS A 227 -12.70 -20.02 -3.82
CA HIS A 227 -13.57 -20.81 -2.96
C HIS A 227 -13.61 -22.27 -3.41
N ARG A 228 -13.71 -23.20 -2.45
CA ARG A 228 -13.74 -24.65 -2.72
C ARG A 228 -14.87 -25.12 -3.65
N ASP A 229 -15.96 -24.36 -3.72
CA ASP A 229 -17.11 -24.69 -4.58
C ASP A 229 -16.88 -24.27 -6.05
N TYR A 230 -15.75 -23.64 -6.35
CA TYR A 230 -15.35 -23.38 -7.73
C TYR A 230 -14.97 -24.70 -8.42
N GLY A 231 -15.89 -25.25 -9.20
CA GLY A 231 -15.77 -26.56 -9.83
C GLY A 231 -15.10 -26.57 -11.21
N SER A 232 -14.50 -25.47 -11.68
CA SER A 232 -13.83 -25.42 -12.98
C SER A 232 -12.34 -25.79 -12.89
N SER A 233 -11.80 -26.38 -13.95
CA SER A 233 -10.37 -26.67 -14.08
C SER A 233 -9.52 -25.44 -14.44
N GLU A 234 -10.14 -24.38 -14.97
CA GLU A 234 -9.45 -23.14 -15.34
C GLU A 234 -9.17 -22.28 -14.11
N LYS A 235 -8.00 -21.65 -14.03
CA LYS A 235 -7.72 -20.70 -12.94
C LYS A 235 -8.52 -19.42 -13.11
N LEU A 236 -9.16 -18.96 -12.04
CA LEU A 236 -9.81 -17.66 -12.01
C LEU A 236 -8.81 -16.52 -12.21
N GLU A 237 -9.18 -15.56 -13.03
CA GLU A 237 -8.37 -14.36 -13.26
C GLU A 237 -8.66 -13.28 -12.20
N LEU A 238 -7.62 -12.78 -11.52
CA LEU A 238 -7.68 -11.56 -10.70
C LEU A 238 -7.25 -10.37 -11.56
N ARG A 239 -8.17 -9.43 -11.77
CA ARG A 239 -7.93 -8.21 -12.56
C ARG A 239 -7.48 -7.08 -11.64
N PHE A 240 -6.22 -6.67 -11.77
CA PHE A 240 -5.61 -5.62 -10.97
C PHE A 240 -5.16 -4.47 -11.88
N SER A 241 -5.99 -3.43 -12.00
CA SER A 241 -5.77 -2.40 -13.01
C SER A 241 -5.80 -0.96 -12.51
N ASN A 242 -4.86 -0.12 -12.93
CA ASN A 242 -4.82 1.30 -12.60
C ASN A 242 -4.83 1.57 -11.08
N ASN A 243 -4.11 0.74 -10.31
CA ASN A 243 -3.97 0.94 -8.87
C ASN A 243 -2.63 1.62 -8.57
N THR A 244 -2.63 2.52 -7.59
CA THR A 244 -1.42 3.11 -7.01
C THR A 244 -1.15 2.49 -5.65
N VAL A 245 0.09 2.10 -5.36
CA VAL A 245 0.52 1.52 -4.09
C VAL A 245 1.73 2.27 -3.54
N HIS A 246 1.75 2.55 -2.24
CA HIS A 246 2.90 3.15 -1.56
C HIS A 246 3.42 2.21 -0.46
N PHE A 247 4.72 1.98 -0.43
CA PHE A 247 5.39 1.25 0.64
C PHE A 247 6.00 2.22 1.65
N PRO A 248 5.80 2.01 2.97
CA PRO A 248 6.41 2.87 4.00
C PRO A 248 7.94 2.70 4.10
N TYR A 249 8.48 1.60 3.56
CA TYR A 249 9.91 1.27 3.57
C TYR A 249 10.37 0.94 2.14
N ASP A 250 11.35 0.03 2.01
CA ASP A 250 11.83 -0.44 0.73
C ASP A 250 10.71 -1.06 -0.11
N VAL A 251 10.74 -0.76 -1.41
CA VAL A 251 9.83 -1.33 -2.39
C VAL A 251 9.99 -2.84 -2.43
N GLN A 252 8.88 -3.55 -2.27
CA GLN A 252 8.78 -5.00 -2.43
C GLN A 252 7.78 -5.34 -3.54
N PRO A 253 7.92 -6.49 -4.22
CA PRO A 253 6.88 -7.00 -5.09
C PRO A 253 5.61 -7.30 -4.28
N LEU A 254 4.43 -6.97 -4.84
CA LEU A 254 3.16 -7.40 -4.25
C LEU A 254 3.01 -8.92 -4.38
N GLU A 255 2.62 -9.56 -3.29
CA GLU A 255 2.31 -10.98 -3.26
C GLU A 255 0.81 -11.22 -3.42
N PHE A 256 0.48 -12.15 -4.32
CA PHE A 256 -0.88 -12.61 -4.55
C PHE A 256 -0.95 -14.13 -4.38
N ASN A 257 -2.16 -14.66 -4.30
CA ASN A 257 -2.37 -16.09 -4.20
C ASN A 257 -2.12 -16.80 -5.55
N ASN A 258 -1.40 -17.93 -5.52
CA ASN A 258 -1.03 -18.71 -6.70
C ASN A 258 -2.19 -19.50 -7.34
N GLU A 259 -3.34 -19.61 -6.65
CA GLU A 259 -4.58 -20.20 -7.17
C GLU A 259 -5.20 -19.33 -8.28
N LEU A 260 -4.88 -18.03 -8.30
CA LEU A 260 -5.42 -17.06 -9.25
C LEU A 260 -4.40 -16.77 -10.36
N THR A 261 -4.90 -16.56 -11.57
CA THR A 261 -4.11 -15.99 -12.68
C THR A 261 -4.15 -14.47 -12.54
N LEU A 262 -3.00 -13.82 -12.48
CA LEU A 262 -2.91 -12.36 -12.29
C LEU A 262 -2.91 -11.62 -13.61
N ASN A 263 -3.85 -10.69 -13.78
CA ASN A 263 -3.87 -9.73 -14.89
C ASN A 263 -3.61 -8.32 -14.35
N ILE A 264 -2.35 -7.89 -14.43
CA ILE A 264 -1.90 -6.58 -13.98
C ILE A 264 -1.83 -5.62 -15.15
N LYS A 265 -2.52 -4.48 -15.03
CA LYS A 265 -2.48 -3.38 -16.01
C LYS A 265 -2.27 -2.06 -15.30
N GLN A 266 -1.22 -1.30 -15.61
CA GLN A 266 -0.99 0.02 -15.00
C GLN A 266 -0.95 -0.04 -13.45
N LEU A 267 -0.05 -0.83 -12.90
CA LEU A 267 0.26 -0.79 -11.47
C LEU A 267 1.31 0.29 -11.21
N GLN A 268 0.96 1.30 -10.43
CA GLN A 268 1.83 2.42 -10.09
C GLN A 268 2.35 2.24 -8.67
N TYR A 269 3.66 2.21 -8.51
CA TYR A 269 4.32 2.29 -7.21
C TYR A 269 4.65 3.76 -6.94
N ASP A 270 4.06 4.34 -5.90
CA ASP A 270 4.34 5.69 -5.43
C ASP A 270 5.62 5.74 -4.57
N ASN A 271 6.64 5.03 -5.03
CA ASN A 271 7.98 4.98 -4.48
C ASN A 271 8.96 5.02 -5.67
N PRO A 272 10.17 5.55 -5.48
CA PRO A 272 11.23 5.40 -6.47
C PRO A 272 11.66 3.93 -6.56
N TYR A 273 12.03 3.47 -7.76
CA TYR A 273 12.60 2.14 -7.93
C TYR A 273 14.06 2.14 -7.40
N PRO A 274 14.44 1.20 -6.51
CA PRO A 274 15.73 1.26 -5.82
C PRO A 274 16.95 0.94 -6.71
N CYS A 275 16.75 0.41 -7.92
CA CYS A 275 17.84 -0.02 -8.82
C CYS A 275 18.87 -0.97 -8.15
N THR A 276 18.50 -1.69 -7.10
CA THR A 276 19.35 -2.75 -6.50
C THR A 276 19.00 -4.13 -7.03
N ASP A 277 17.75 -4.31 -7.48
CA ASP A 277 17.16 -5.58 -7.88
C ASP A 277 17.20 -5.81 -9.40
N TYR A 278 18.38 -5.72 -10.02
CA TYR A 278 18.54 -6.00 -11.46
C TYR A 278 19.79 -6.83 -11.76
N ASP A 279 19.73 -7.63 -12.82
CA ASP A 279 20.87 -8.42 -13.31
C ASP A 279 21.60 -7.67 -14.42
N THR A 280 22.85 -7.29 -14.14
CA THR A 280 23.75 -6.60 -15.09
C THR A 280 24.37 -7.53 -16.12
N ASN A 281 24.33 -8.85 -15.89
CA ASN A 281 24.99 -9.83 -16.76
C ASN A 281 24.17 -10.13 -18.02
N LEU A 282 22.88 -9.79 -18.02
CA LEU A 282 21.98 -9.97 -19.15
C LEU A 282 21.88 -8.68 -19.98
N GLN A 283 21.89 -8.84 -21.32
CA GLN A 283 21.58 -7.77 -22.26
C GLN A 283 20.31 -8.16 -23.03
N PRO A 284 19.19 -7.44 -22.87
CA PRO A 284 18.98 -6.28 -21.99
C PRO A 284 18.93 -6.65 -20.49
N PRO A 285 19.30 -5.72 -19.58
CA PRO A 285 19.20 -5.93 -18.14
C PRO A 285 17.75 -6.19 -17.73
N ARG A 286 17.54 -7.10 -16.78
CA ARG A 286 16.21 -7.48 -16.29
C ARG A 286 16.16 -7.44 -14.76
N PRO A 287 14.98 -7.16 -14.16
CA PRO A 287 14.78 -7.33 -12.73
C PRO A 287 15.06 -8.77 -12.29
N ARG A 288 15.65 -8.98 -11.10
CA ARG A 288 15.88 -10.35 -10.59
C ARG A 288 14.60 -10.97 -10.06
N THR A 289 13.74 -10.17 -9.45
CA THR A 289 12.43 -10.62 -8.97
C THR A 289 11.53 -11.00 -10.13
N GLU A 290 10.96 -12.21 -10.08
CA GLU A 290 10.08 -12.77 -11.12
C GLU A 290 8.88 -11.87 -11.42
N PHE A 291 8.23 -11.35 -10.38
CA PHE A 291 7.09 -10.44 -10.48
C PHE A 291 7.40 -9.20 -11.34
N PHE A 292 8.50 -8.51 -11.00
CA PHE A 292 8.91 -7.31 -11.72
C PHE A 292 9.35 -7.62 -13.16
N ASN A 293 10.03 -8.73 -13.38
CA ASN A 293 10.44 -9.16 -14.71
C ASN A 293 9.23 -9.48 -15.61
N HIS A 294 8.26 -10.23 -15.09
CA HIS A 294 7.06 -10.61 -15.84
C HIS A 294 6.18 -9.40 -16.19
N TYR A 295 6.00 -8.46 -15.26
CA TYR A 295 5.10 -7.31 -15.42
C TYR A 295 5.81 -5.98 -15.74
N GLN A 296 7.06 -6.00 -16.20
CA GLN A 296 7.88 -4.79 -16.43
C GLN A 296 7.27 -3.71 -17.35
N HIS A 297 6.34 -4.08 -18.23
CA HIS A 297 5.64 -3.14 -19.13
C HIS A 297 4.35 -2.59 -18.51
N ASN A 298 3.82 -3.24 -17.48
CA ASN A 298 2.58 -2.90 -16.81
C ASN A 298 2.80 -2.23 -15.44
N ILE A 299 4.04 -2.22 -14.95
CA ILE A 299 4.43 -1.60 -13.68
C ILE A 299 5.14 -0.28 -13.95
N PHE A 300 4.76 0.72 -13.17
CA PHE A 300 5.26 2.08 -13.24
C PHE A 300 5.76 2.51 -11.87
N PHE A 301 6.83 3.28 -11.81
CA PHE A 301 7.40 3.80 -10.56
C PHE A 301 7.41 5.33 -10.59
N ARG A 302 7.30 5.94 -9.42
CA ARG A 302 7.43 7.38 -9.27
C ARG A 302 8.86 7.80 -9.61
N GLN A 303 9.01 8.80 -10.46
CA GLN A 303 10.28 9.47 -10.67
C GLN A 303 10.66 10.24 -9.41
N GLN A 304 11.93 10.12 -9.00
CA GLN A 304 12.45 10.91 -7.91
C GLN A 304 12.47 12.38 -8.37
N ALA A 305 11.88 13.28 -7.58
CA ALA A 305 11.87 14.69 -7.92
C ALA A 305 13.32 15.21 -7.94
N ASP A 306 13.82 15.56 -9.12
CA ASP A 306 15.04 16.33 -9.24
C ASP A 306 14.82 17.67 -8.51
N THR A 307 15.72 18.01 -7.58
CA THR A 307 15.70 19.24 -6.77
C THR A 307 15.81 20.55 -7.58
N SER A 308 15.62 20.50 -8.90
CA SER A 308 15.89 21.60 -9.85
C SER A 308 14.69 21.98 -10.73
N SER A 309 13.51 21.39 -10.58
CA SER A 309 12.31 21.79 -11.34
C SER A 309 11.13 22.12 -10.43
N SER A 310 11.19 23.31 -9.84
CA SER A 310 9.98 24.00 -9.42
C SER A 310 9.16 24.34 -10.67
N HIS A 311 7.92 23.83 -10.71
CA HIS A 311 6.80 24.19 -11.62
C HIS A 311 6.43 23.16 -12.69
N SER A 312 5.77 22.07 -12.30
CA SER A 312 4.50 21.67 -12.90
C SER A 312 3.83 20.57 -12.06
N HIS A 313 2.71 20.91 -11.44
CA HIS A 313 1.80 19.91 -10.90
C HIS A 313 1.01 19.32 -12.09
N SER A 314 1.30 18.06 -12.45
CA SER A 314 0.32 17.01 -12.80
C SER A 314 0.82 16.04 -13.88
N LYS A 315 0.56 14.74 -13.64
CA LYS A 315 0.60 13.59 -14.56
C LYS A 315 1.93 13.06 -15.14
N GLU A 316 3.06 13.77 -15.05
CA GLU A 316 4.33 13.28 -15.63
C GLU A 316 5.29 12.60 -14.64
N ASN A 317 4.79 12.09 -13.51
CA ASN A 317 5.66 11.57 -12.43
C ASN A 317 5.89 10.05 -12.46
N PHE A 318 5.31 9.29 -13.39
CA PHE A 318 5.43 7.83 -13.41
C PHE A 318 6.10 7.34 -14.69
N LYS A 319 7.10 6.46 -14.55
CA LYS A 319 7.84 5.85 -15.67
C LYS A 319 7.72 4.33 -15.61
N ALA A 320 7.58 3.69 -16.76
CA ALA A 320 7.49 2.24 -16.84
C ALA A 320 8.79 1.58 -16.39
N LEU A 321 8.70 0.43 -15.70
CA LEU A 321 9.86 -0.24 -15.13
C LEU A 321 10.92 -0.59 -16.19
N HIS A 322 10.50 -1.09 -17.36
CA HIS A 322 11.42 -1.45 -18.43
C HIS A 322 12.29 -0.26 -18.91
N GLU A 323 11.74 0.96 -18.91
CA GLU A 323 12.48 2.18 -19.30
C GLU A 323 13.45 2.63 -18.20
N ILE A 324 13.08 2.49 -16.93
CA ILE A 324 13.93 2.81 -15.78
C ILE A 324 15.14 1.88 -15.76
N VAL A 325 14.92 0.58 -15.94
CA VAL A 325 15.98 -0.44 -15.95
C VAL A 325 16.95 -0.23 -17.12
N ALA A 326 16.43 0.11 -18.31
CA ALA A 326 17.27 0.33 -19.49
C ALA A 326 18.12 1.62 -19.41
N GLY A 327 17.59 2.69 -18.80
CA GLY A 327 18.23 4.01 -18.78
C GLY A 327 18.88 4.38 -17.46
N ASP A 328 18.07 4.47 -16.41
CA ASP A 328 18.41 5.21 -15.18
C ASP A 328 19.32 4.38 -14.27
N CYS A 329 19.03 3.08 -14.10
CA CYS A 329 19.85 2.19 -13.27
C CYS A 329 21.26 1.99 -13.84
N LYS A 330 21.41 1.97 -15.18
CA LYS A 330 22.73 1.86 -15.84
C LYS A 330 23.62 3.08 -15.57
N ARG A 331 23.04 4.28 -15.56
CA ARG A 331 23.78 5.52 -15.26
C ARG A 331 24.25 5.56 -13.81
N PHE A 332 23.38 5.20 -12.87
CA PHE A 332 23.71 5.22 -11.44
C PHE A 332 24.90 4.31 -11.10
N SER A 333 24.93 3.10 -11.68
CA SER A 333 26.04 2.16 -11.50
C SER A 333 27.38 2.71 -11.99
N TYR A 334 27.41 3.36 -13.17
CA TYR A 334 28.65 3.92 -13.73
C TYR A 334 29.25 5.04 -12.86
N TRP A 335 28.40 5.92 -12.32
CA TRP A 335 28.85 7.01 -11.44
C TRP A 335 29.45 6.48 -10.12
N ILE A 336 28.88 5.43 -9.52
CA ILE A 336 29.43 4.80 -8.31
C ILE A 336 30.82 4.25 -8.58
N TYR A 337 31.04 3.56 -9.70
CA TYR A 337 32.37 3.05 -10.05
C TYR A 337 33.40 4.16 -10.27
N ILE A 338 33.01 5.29 -10.86
CA ILE A 338 33.89 6.47 -11.00
C ILE A 338 34.28 7.01 -9.62
N ILE A 339 33.32 7.20 -8.72
CA ILE A 339 33.57 7.74 -7.37
C ILE A 339 34.50 6.81 -6.59
N ILE A 340 34.25 5.50 -6.62
CA ILE A 340 35.13 4.49 -5.99
C ILE A 340 36.53 4.54 -6.61
N GLY A 341 36.63 4.65 -7.94
CA GLY A 341 37.90 4.77 -8.64
C GLY A 341 38.71 6.01 -8.22
N ILE A 342 38.05 7.17 -8.09
CA ILE A 342 38.67 8.41 -7.62
C ILE A 342 39.12 8.27 -6.15
N ALA A 343 38.30 7.66 -5.30
CA ALA A 343 38.64 7.44 -3.89
C ALA A 343 39.89 6.55 -3.74
N ILE A 344 39.97 5.45 -4.51
CA ILE A 344 41.15 4.58 -4.52
C ILE A 344 42.38 5.35 -5.02
N LEU A 345 42.25 6.16 -6.07
CA LEU A 345 43.34 6.97 -6.61
C LEU A 345 43.89 7.93 -5.55
N ILE A 346 43.02 8.59 -4.78
CA ILE A 346 43.41 9.51 -3.69
C ILE A 346 44.21 8.75 -2.61
N VAL A 347 43.77 7.55 -2.24
CA VAL A 347 44.47 6.69 -1.26
C VAL A 347 45.86 6.29 -1.76
N VAL A 348 45.97 5.93 -3.05
CA VAL A 348 47.27 5.57 -3.66
C VAL A 348 48.21 6.77 -3.70
N ILE A 349 47.72 7.95 -4.06
CA ILE A 349 48.53 9.18 -4.05
C ILE A 349 49.01 9.50 -2.63
N ALA A 350 48.14 9.38 -1.62
CA ALA A 350 48.52 9.58 -0.23
C ALA A 350 49.62 8.61 0.23
N LEU A 351 49.55 7.33 -0.17
CA LEU A 351 50.59 6.33 0.10
C LEU A 351 51.93 6.69 -0.56
N ILE A 352 51.91 7.11 -1.82
CA ILE A 352 53.12 7.52 -2.55
C ILE A 352 53.78 8.72 -1.85
N VAL A 353 52.98 9.72 -1.46
CA VAL A 353 53.48 10.89 -0.73
C VAL A 353 54.05 10.49 0.63
N ALA A 354 53.40 9.58 1.37
CA ALA A 354 53.91 9.08 2.65
C ALA A 354 55.25 8.35 2.50
N ILE A 355 55.39 7.51 1.47
CA ILE A 355 56.64 6.79 1.15
C ILE A 355 57.74 7.78 0.74
N ALA A 356 57.42 8.77 -0.09
CA ALA A 356 58.36 9.81 -0.50
C ALA A 356 58.84 10.64 0.71
N CYS A 357 57.91 11.08 1.57
CA CYS A 357 58.22 11.76 2.83
C CYS A 357 59.09 10.88 3.75
N TRP A 358 58.81 9.58 3.83
CA TRP A 358 59.62 8.65 4.61
C TRP A 358 61.04 8.52 4.05
N HIS A 359 61.20 8.37 2.73
CA HIS A 359 62.51 8.34 2.08
C HIS A 359 63.30 9.64 2.26
N VAL A 360 62.64 10.80 2.15
CA VAL A 360 63.28 12.10 2.41
C VAL A 360 63.69 12.21 3.88
N SER A 361 62.85 11.77 4.82
CA SER A 361 63.19 11.76 6.25
C SER A 361 64.38 10.83 6.55
N LYS A 362 64.46 9.66 5.89
CA LYS A 362 65.57 8.71 6.03
C LYS A 362 66.86 9.29 5.44
N LYS A 363 66.80 9.95 4.27
CA LYS A 363 67.93 10.68 3.69
C LYS A 363 68.38 11.86 4.56
N ARG A 364 67.46 12.62 5.17
CA ARG A 364 67.79 13.69 6.13
C ARG A 364 68.44 13.14 7.41
N LYS A 365 67.97 11.99 7.92
CA LYS A 365 68.61 11.29 9.06
C LYS A 365 69.99 10.71 8.71
N ALA A 366 70.20 10.27 7.47
CA ALA A 366 71.52 9.81 6.99
C ALA A 366 72.51 10.97 6.79
N LYS A 367 72.08 12.11 6.25
CA LYS A 367 72.93 13.32 6.12
C LYS A 367 73.32 13.92 7.47
N ARG A 368 72.46 13.85 8.50
CA ARG A 368 72.79 14.29 9.86
C ARG A 368 73.83 13.41 10.59
N LYS A 369 74.25 12.27 10.03
CA LYS A 369 75.32 11.42 10.58
C LYS A 369 76.70 11.61 9.91
N MET A 370 76.83 12.49 8.92
CA MET A 370 78.10 12.76 8.22
C MET A 370 78.60 14.20 8.40
N ASP A 371 78.19 14.89 9.45
CA ASP A 371 78.87 16.10 9.94
C ASP A 371 79.63 15.74 11.21
N ILE A 372 80.84 15.18 11.10
CA ILE A 372 81.88 15.16 12.14
C ILE A 372 83.20 14.77 11.46
N ILE A 373 84.19 15.67 11.59
CA ILE A 373 85.61 15.61 11.20
C ILE A 373 85.92 16.06 9.76
N GLN A 374 86.20 17.37 9.65
CA GLN A 374 87.08 17.96 8.64
C GLN A 374 88.52 17.96 9.21
N PRO A 375 89.53 17.36 8.54
CA PRO A 375 90.92 17.70 8.78
C PRO A 375 91.49 18.63 7.69
N GLU A 376 92.41 19.48 8.11
CA GLU A 376 93.05 20.60 7.41
C GLU A 376 93.66 20.28 6.03
N PRO A 377 93.76 21.29 5.13
CA PRO A 377 94.38 21.14 3.83
C PRO A 377 95.92 21.13 3.97
N ARG A 378 96.56 20.00 3.67
CA ARG A 378 98.00 19.96 3.38
C ARG A 378 98.23 20.15 1.89
N THR A 379 98.98 21.20 1.61
CA THR A 379 99.53 21.67 0.34
C THR A 379 100.28 20.55 -0.39
N TYR A 380 99.88 20.24 -1.63
CA TYR A 380 100.72 19.53 -2.59
C TYR A 380 100.72 20.26 -3.92
N LYS A 381 101.94 20.37 -4.46
CA LYS A 381 102.38 21.22 -5.55
C LYS A 381 101.65 20.96 -6.87
N GLU A 382 101.34 22.06 -7.55
CA GLU A 382 100.93 22.10 -8.95
C GLU A 382 102.01 21.48 -9.85
N THR A 383 101.63 20.50 -10.66
CA THR A 383 102.33 20.15 -11.89
C THR A 383 101.50 20.68 -13.06
N GLN A 384 101.88 21.86 -13.55
CA GLN A 384 101.39 22.38 -14.83
C GLN A 384 102.02 21.57 -15.96
N ILE A 385 101.18 20.84 -16.71
CA ILE A 385 101.57 20.23 -17.98
C ILE A 385 101.33 21.29 -19.05
N VAL A 386 102.41 21.92 -19.50
CA VAL A 386 102.41 22.80 -20.68
C VAL A 386 102.46 21.91 -21.92
N TYR A 387 101.35 21.88 -22.67
CA TYR A 387 101.31 21.23 -23.99
C TYR A 387 101.59 22.29 -25.06
N GLN A 388 102.74 22.18 -25.71
CA GLN A 388 103.15 23.02 -26.83
C GLN A 388 102.71 22.31 -28.13
N ILE A 389 101.68 22.83 -28.78
CA ILE A 389 101.18 22.32 -30.06
C ILE A 389 101.90 23.09 -31.17
N GLU A 390 102.85 22.44 -31.84
CA GLU A 390 103.41 22.94 -33.09
C GLU A 390 102.51 22.50 -34.26
N ASN A 391 101.87 23.49 -34.88
CA ASN A 391 101.14 23.34 -36.13
C ASN A 391 102.14 23.23 -37.28
N ALA A 392 102.19 22.08 -37.95
CA ALA A 392 102.82 21.94 -39.25
C ALA A 392 101.78 21.50 -40.30
N GLY A 393 101.30 22.48 -41.05
CA GLY A 393 101.26 22.44 -42.51
C GLY A 393 100.48 21.33 -43.21
N LEU A 394 99.25 21.68 -43.56
CA LEU A 394 98.54 21.30 -44.80
C LEU A 394 99.45 20.92 -45.98
N LEU A 395 99.10 19.82 -46.66
CA LEU A 395 99.14 19.74 -48.13
C LEU A 395 97.93 18.94 -48.64
N LYS A 396 97.14 19.64 -49.47
CA LYS A 396 96.07 19.13 -50.32
C LYS A 396 96.66 18.36 -51.51
N THR A 397 95.88 17.42 -52.04
CA THR A 397 95.46 17.27 -53.46
C THR A 397 94.53 16.04 -53.52
N ASP A 398 93.24 16.21 -53.80
CA ASP A 398 92.61 16.21 -55.14
C ASP A 398 92.82 14.89 -55.90
N PHE A 399 91.82 13.99 -55.81
CA PHE A 399 91.02 13.42 -56.92
C PHE A 399 89.84 12.62 -56.35
#